data_AF-A0A7W0TIP9-F1
#
_entry.id   AF-A0A7W0TIP9-F1
#
_cell.length_a   1.000
_cell.length_b   1.000
_cell.length_c   1.000
_cell.angle_alpha   90.00
_cell.angle_beta   90.00
_cell.angle_gamma   90.00
#
_symmetry.space_group_name_H-M   'P 1'
#
loop_
_entity.id
_entity.type
_entity.pdbx_description
1 polymer ?
#
loop_
_entity_poly.entity_id
_entity_poly.type
_entity_poly.pdbx_seq_one_letter_code
_entity_poly.pdbx_strand_id
1 'polypeptide(L)'
;MAEQSSSKPSEAVATRSAGNRPSGSGPGMPLQTGRGNTTIADAVVTKVASIAAREVPGVYSLGGGVSRALGSVTQRVGIGDERSQGVSVEVGEREAAVDLTVTVEYGESVPQVSQAIRDNVIKRIEGITGLSVTEVNVAINDLYFPGDEVPEQPARVE
;
A
#
# COMPACT_ATOMS: atom_id res chain seq x y z
N MET A 1 19.57 -37.83 -64.52
CA MET A 1 18.78 -39.07 -64.46
C MET A 1 18.07 -39.06 -63.11
N ALA A 2 16.87 -38.46 -63.06
CA ALA A 2 15.55 -39.11 -63.22
C ALA A 2 15.00 -39.46 -61.82
N GLU A 3 14.04 -38.69 -61.30
CA GLU A 3 12.59 -39.02 -61.21
C GLU A 3 12.30 -40.09 -60.14
N GLN A 4 11.27 -40.11 -59.31
CA GLN A 4 10.01 -39.37 -59.09
C GLN A 4 9.41 -40.02 -57.81
N SER A 5 8.88 -39.29 -56.82
CA SER A 5 7.44 -38.96 -56.64
C SER A 5 6.75 -39.67 -55.45
N SER A 6 5.77 -38.91 -54.91
CA SER A 6 4.57 -39.30 -54.13
C SER A 6 4.70 -39.20 -52.60
N SER A 7 3.82 -38.51 -51.84
CA SER A 7 2.62 -37.72 -52.16
C SER A 7 1.98 -37.08 -50.90
N LYS A 8 1.78 -35.75 -50.94
CA LYS A 8 0.60 -34.92 -50.51
C LYS A 8 0.08 -34.94 -49.04
N PRO A 9 -0.79 -33.98 -48.62
CA PRO A 9 -0.93 -32.52 -48.90
C PRO A 9 -1.04 -31.67 -47.59
N SER A 10 -0.63 -30.39 -47.51
CA SER A 10 -1.34 -29.12 -47.82
C SER A 10 -2.82 -29.02 -47.36
N GLU A 11 -3.04 -28.29 -46.26
CA GLU A 11 -4.29 -27.59 -45.99
C GLU A 11 -3.99 -26.11 -45.71
N ALA A 12 -4.71 -25.26 -46.44
CA ALA A 12 -4.74 -23.82 -46.33
C ALA A 12 -6.09 -23.39 -45.73
N VAL A 13 -6.17 -22.09 -45.41
CA VAL A 13 -7.39 -21.29 -45.21
C VAL A 13 -7.89 -21.18 -43.75
N ALA A 14 -7.73 -20.00 -43.15
CA ALA A 14 -8.85 -19.06 -43.00
C ALA A 14 -8.43 -17.79 -42.25
N THR A 15 -8.28 -16.71 -43.00
CA THR A 15 -8.52 -15.35 -42.52
C THR A 15 -9.91 -15.26 -41.87
N ARG A 16 -9.98 -14.77 -40.62
CA ARG A 16 -11.21 -14.23 -40.05
C ARG A 16 -10.93 -12.87 -39.42
N SER A 17 -11.27 -11.84 -40.18
CA SER A 17 -11.63 -10.52 -39.67
C SER A 17 -12.94 -10.65 -38.89
N ALA A 18 -12.93 -10.28 -37.61
CA ALA A 18 -14.06 -9.85 -36.78
C ALA A 18 -13.57 -9.83 -35.32
N GLY A 19 -13.70 -8.77 -34.54
CA GLY A 19 -14.29 -7.47 -34.80
C GLY A 19 -13.84 -6.52 -33.70
N ASN A 20 -13.98 -5.24 -34.01
CA ASN A 20 -14.26 -4.14 -33.10
C ASN A 20 -14.34 -4.57 -31.62
N ARG A 21 -13.20 -4.61 -30.93
CA ARG A 21 -13.21 -4.56 -29.47
C ARG A 21 -13.83 -3.21 -29.16
N PRO A 22 -15.01 -3.12 -28.52
CA PRO A 22 -15.45 -1.84 -28.02
C PRO A 22 -14.31 -1.35 -27.15
N SER A 23 -13.76 -0.18 -27.48
CA SER A 23 -13.00 0.62 -26.55
C SER A 23 -13.92 0.76 -25.34
N GLY A 24 -13.75 -0.14 -24.38
CA GLY A 24 -14.48 -0.08 -23.14
C GLY A 24 -14.16 1.28 -22.59
N SER A 25 -15.15 2.16 -22.57
CA SER A 25 -15.23 3.16 -21.54
C SER A 25 -14.89 2.43 -20.26
N GLY A 26 -13.68 2.69 -19.73
CA GLY A 26 -13.32 2.21 -18.40
C GLY A 26 -14.44 2.59 -17.45
N PRO A 27 -14.69 1.78 -16.40
CA PRO A 27 -15.72 2.07 -15.42
C PRO A 27 -15.62 3.55 -15.06
N GLY A 28 -16.73 4.28 -15.29
CA GLY A 28 -16.75 5.74 -15.27
C GLY A 28 -15.96 6.24 -14.06
N MET A 29 -14.94 7.05 -14.32
CA MET A 29 -13.98 7.41 -13.29
C MET A 29 -14.73 8.01 -12.10
N PRO A 30 -14.75 7.36 -10.92
CA PRO A 30 -15.63 7.77 -9.83
C PRO A 30 -15.33 9.19 -9.34
N LEU A 31 -14.10 9.66 -9.57
CA LEU A 31 -13.60 10.97 -9.17
C LEU A 31 -13.87 12.08 -10.20
N GLN A 32 -14.22 11.74 -11.44
CA GLN A 32 -14.46 12.71 -12.52
C GLN A 32 -15.80 12.46 -13.19
N THR A 33 -16.74 13.39 -12.97
CA THR A 33 -18.07 13.34 -13.58
C THR A 33 -18.31 14.58 -14.44
N GLY A 34 -19.30 14.54 -15.33
CA GLY A 34 -19.74 15.74 -16.06
C GLY A 34 -20.26 16.88 -15.18
N ARG A 35 -20.35 16.67 -13.85
CA ARG A 35 -20.83 17.65 -12.86
C ARG A 35 -19.72 18.17 -11.94
N GLY A 36 -18.49 17.68 -12.06
CA GLY A 36 -17.38 18.13 -11.22
C GLY A 36 -16.24 17.12 -11.08
N ASN A 37 -15.17 17.57 -10.42
CA ASN A 37 -13.98 16.79 -10.10
C ASN A 37 -13.83 16.67 -8.57
N THR A 38 -13.53 15.48 -8.08
CA THR A 38 -13.25 15.22 -6.66
C THR A 38 -11.77 14.96 -6.49
N THR A 39 -11.08 15.85 -5.76
CA THR A 39 -9.69 15.67 -5.36
C THR A 39 -9.63 15.23 -3.90
N ILE A 40 -8.80 14.23 -3.61
CA ILE A 40 -8.64 13.67 -2.27
C ILE A 40 -7.30 14.13 -1.73
N ALA A 41 -7.31 14.71 -0.54
CA ALA A 41 -6.08 15.14 0.12
C ALA A 41 -5.26 13.93 0.59
N ASP A 42 -3.93 14.07 0.52
CA ASP A 42 -2.95 13.13 1.06
C ASP A 42 -3.29 12.75 2.51
N ALA A 43 -3.67 13.72 3.34
CA ALA A 43 -4.03 13.50 4.74
C ALA A 43 -5.20 12.51 4.95
N VAL A 44 -6.11 12.39 3.97
CA VAL A 44 -7.21 11.41 4.03
C VAL A 44 -6.69 10.02 3.70
N VAL A 45 -5.88 9.90 2.64
CA VAL A 45 -5.31 8.61 2.23
C VAL A 45 -4.35 8.08 3.29
N THR A 46 -3.53 8.96 3.88
CA THR A 46 -2.66 8.63 5.02
C THR A 46 -3.46 8.04 6.17
N LYS A 47 -4.59 8.64 6.57
CA LYS A 47 -5.45 8.09 7.63
C LYS A 47 -5.98 6.69 7.28
N VAL A 48 -6.43 6.50 6.04
CA VAL A 48 -6.93 5.20 5.59
C VAL A 48 -5.81 4.15 5.62
N ALA A 49 -4.63 4.50 5.11
CA ALA A 49 -3.45 3.63 5.10
C ALA A 49 -3.01 3.27 6.53
N SER A 50 -2.97 4.23 7.45
CA SER A 50 -2.61 3.99 8.85
C SER A 50 -3.59 3.05 9.54
N ILE A 51 -4.90 3.20 9.31
CA ILE A 51 -5.90 2.29 9.87
C ILE A 51 -5.75 0.90 9.25
N ALA A 52 -5.68 0.83 7.92
CA ALA A 52 -5.57 -0.43 7.19
C ALA A 52 -4.31 -1.24 7.57
N ALA A 53 -3.17 -0.58 7.74
CA ALA A 53 -1.95 -1.28 8.15
C ALA A 53 -2.07 -1.85 9.57
N ARG A 54 -2.77 -1.17 10.49
CA ARG A 54 -2.97 -1.64 11.88
C ARG A 54 -4.03 -2.74 12.02
N GLU A 55 -4.88 -2.95 11.00
CA GLU A 55 -5.84 -4.05 10.99
C GLU A 55 -5.17 -5.41 10.71
N VAL A 56 -3.92 -5.40 10.22
CA VAL A 56 -3.22 -6.64 9.89
C VAL A 56 -2.64 -7.28 11.15
N PRO A 57 -2.95 -8.57 11.43
CA PRO A 57 -2.34 -9.30 12.54
C PRO A 57 -0.81 -9.31 12.44
N GLY A 58 -0.13 -9.15 13.58
CA GLY A 58 1.32 -9.06 13.66
C GLY A 58 1.88 -7.65 13.48
N VAL A 59 1.06 -6.64 13.18
CA VAL A 59 1.47 -5.23 13.22
C VAL A 59 1.27 -4.69 14.64
N TYR A 60 2.38 -4.38 15.31
CA TYR A 60 2.33 -3.78 16.65
C TYR A 60 2.09 -2.26 16.56
N SER A 61 2.92 -1.57 15.77
CA SER A 61 2.85 -0.12 15.60
C SER A 61 3.36 0.30 14.23
N LEU A 62 2.94 1.51 13.82
CA LEU A 62 3.50 2.23 12.69
C LEU A 62 4.47 3.30 13.22
N GLY A 63 5.57 3.53 12.50
CA GLY A 63 6.60 4.50 12.85
C GLY A 63 7.72 3.97 13.74
N GLY A 64 8.83 4.71 13.75
CA GLY A 64 10.02 4.35 14.53
C GLY A 64 9.78 4.51 16.04
N GLY A 65 10.27 3.57 16.84
CA GLY A 65 10.15 3.48 18.30
C GLY A 65 10.79 4.60 19.14
N VAL A 66 10.84 5.84 18.62
CA VAL A 66 11.39 7.01 19.32
C VAL A 66 10.50 7.49 20.47
N SER A 67 9.27 7.00 20.61
CA SER A 67 8.40 7.36 21.75
C SER A 67 8.94 6.87 23.11
N ARG A 68 9.87 5.91 23.17
CA ARG A 68 10.46 5.46 24.45
C ARG A 68 11.74 6.19 24.87
N ALA A 69 12.36 7.00 23.99
CA ALA A 69 13.64 7.67 24.29
C ALA A 69 13.52 9.20 24.45
N LEU A 70 12.34 9.79 24.27
CA LEU A 70 12.11 11.24 24.34
C LEU A 70 11.48 11.70 25.68
N GLY A 71 11.60 10.89 26.73
CA GLY A 71 10.97 11.12 28.03
C GLY A 71 11.56 12.25 28.89
N SER A 72 12.46 13.11 28.39
CA SER A 72 13.00 14.16 29.28
C SER A 72 13.62 15.43 28.67
N VAL A 73 13.77 15.63 27.35
CA VAL A 73 14.54 16.82 26.89
C VAL A 73 14.13 17.53 25.59
N THR A 74 13.09 17.13 24.87
CA THR A 74 12.75 17.75 23.56
C THR A 74 11.47 18.57 23.55
N GLN A 75 11.13 19.20 24.69
CA GLN A 75 10.34 20.43 24.63
C GLN A 75 11.24 21.54 24.09
N ARG A 76 10.93 22.02 22.87
CA ARG A 76 11.53 23.18 22.18
C ARG A 76 12.69 22.88 21.22
N VAL A 77 12.47 22.07 20.19
CA VAL A 77 13.15 22.28 18.89
C VAL A 77 12.15 21.95 17.79
N GLY A 78 11.44 22.97 17.31
CA GLY A 78 10.66 22.83 16.08
C GLY A 78 11.61 22.75 14.89
N ILE A 79 11.76 21.57 14.30
CA ILE A 79 12.17 21.36 12.91
C ILE A 79 11.60 19.99 12.46
N GLY A 80 10.72 20.02 11.45
CA GLY A 80 10.57 18.92 10.51
C GLY A 80 9.40 17.98 10.76
N ASP A 81 8.24 18.36 10.22
CA ASP A 81 7.25 17.46 9.65
C ASP A 81 6.87 16.22 10.48
N GLU A 82 5.76 16.39 11.20
CA GLU A 82 4.82 15.35 11.62
C GLU A 82 4.27 14.57 10.39
N ARG A 83 5.13 13.93 9.59
CA ARG A 83 4.75 12.92 8.58
C ARG A 83 4.32 11.64 9.31
N SER A 84 3.16 11.78 9.94
CA SER A 84 2.15 10.78 10.25
C SER A 84 2.68 9.41 10.64
N GLN A 85 3.21 9.26 11.85
CA GLN A 85 3.32 7.93 12.50
C GLN A 85 3.95 6.83 11.62
N GLY A 86 4.95 7.15 10.78
CA GLY A 86 5.58 6.18 9.88
C GLY A 86 4.81 5.85 8.61
N VAL A 87 3.89 6.71 8.17
CA VAL A 87 3.15 6.57 6.90
C VAL A 87 3.38 7.83 6.07
N SER A 88 3.92 7.67 4.88
CA SER A 88 4.03 8.72 3.86
C SER A 88 3.17 8.33 2.68
N VAL A 89 2.40 9.29 2.15
CA VAL A 89 1.54 9.06 1.00
C VAL A 89 1.71 10.19 0.02
N GLU A 90 1.87 9.82 -1.24
CA GLU A 90 1.82 10.75 -2.37
C GLU A 90 0.57 10.46 -3.19
N VAL A 91 -0.24 11.49 -3.42
CA VAL A 91 -1.47 11.39 -4.21
C VAL A 91 -1.34 12.19 -5.49
N GLY A 92 -1.64 11.54 -6.61
CA GLY A 92 -1.87 12.17 -7.91
C GLY A 92 -3.36 12.46 -8.13
N GLU A 93 -3.74 12.73 -9.37
CA GLU A 93 -5.15 12.97 -9.72
C GLU A 93 -6.01 11.71 -9.64
N ARG A 94 -5.41 10.54 -9.84
CA ARG A 94 -6.07 9.22 -9.91
C ARG A 94 -5.33 8.13 -9.18
N GLU A 95 -4.08 8.38 -8.84
CA GLU A 95 -3.12 7.39 -8.40
C GLU A 95 -2.63 7.73 -7.00
N ALA A 96 -2.25 6.73 -6.22
CA ALA A 96 -1.62 6.91 -4.91
C ALA A 96 -0.44 5.96 -4.74
N ALA A 97 0.65 6.49 -4.20
CA ALA A 97 1.82 5.73 -3.75
C ALA A 97 1.91 5.83 -2.22
N VAL A 98 2.22 4.70 -1.57
CA VAL A 98 2.21 4.60 -0.10
C VAL A 98 3.51 3.99 0.40
N ASP A 99 4.17 4.67 1.32
CA ASP A 99 5.33 4.18 2.05
C ASP A 99 4.99 4.00 3.53
N LEU A 100 5.23 2.80 4.05
CA LEU A 100 4.93 2.40 5.41
C LEU A 100 6.19 2.01 6.15
N THR A 101 6.35 2.50 7.36
CA THR A 101 7.36 2.06 8.34
C THR A 101 6.65 1.36 9.48
N VAL A 102 6.99 0.10 9.73
CA VAL A 102 6.22 -0.79 10.60
C VAL A 102 7.13 -1.49 11.62
N THR A 103 6.61 -1.66 12.83
CA THR A 103 7.15 -2.56 13.86
C THR A 103 6.28 -3.81 13.93
N VAL A 104 6.91 -4.98 13.78
CA VAL A 104 6.23 -6.29 13.70
C VAL A 104 6.39 -7.04 15.02
N GLU A 105 5.38 -7.81 15.42
CA GLU A 105 5.47 -8.66 16.61
C GLU A 105 6.43 -9.83 16.42
N TYR A 106 7.22 -10.13 17.45
CA TYR A 106 8.10 -11.28 17.43
C TYR A 106 7.29 -12.58 17.38
N GLY A 107 7.69 -13.48 16.48
CA GLY A 107 7.02 -14.76 16.24
C GLY A 107 6.19 -14.80 14.95
N GLU A 108 5.95 -13.64 14.33
CA GLU A 108 5.26 -13.54 13.05
C GLU A 108 6.21 -13.56 11.85
N SER A 109 5.75 -14.10 10.72
CA SER A 109 6.53 -14.16 9.49
C SER A 109 6.53 -12.81 8.78
N VAL A 110 7.63 -12.06 8.89
CA VAL A 110 7.79 -10.72 8.30
C VAL A 110 7.35 -10.63 6.83
N PRO A 111 7.73 -11.55 5.92
CA PRO A 111 7.27 -11.49 4.53
C PRO A 111 5.75 -11.66 4.37
N GLN A 112 5.12 -12.47 5.21
CA GLN A 112 3.68 -12.74 5.17
C GLN A 112 2.91 -11.54 5.71
N VAL A 113 3.34 -10.98 6.86
CA VAL A 113 2.78 -9.75 7.43
C VAL A 113 2.91 -8.60 6.43
N SER A 114 4.09 -8.41 5.83
CA SER A 114 4.31 -7.37 4.82
C SER A 114 3.39 -7.53 3.61
N GLN A 115 3.18 -8.76 3.13
CA GLN A 115 2.25 -9.00 2.02
C GLN A 115 0.80 -8.70 2.42
N ALA A 116 0.38 -9.14 3.61
CA ALA A 116 -0.94 -8.87 4.14
C ALA A 116 -1.21 -7.36 4.32
N ILE A 117 -0.20 -6.60 4.76
CA ILE A 117 -0.26 -5.13 4.83
C ILE A 117 -0.51 -4.55 3.44
N ARG A 118 0.29 -4.91 2.43
CA ARG A 118 0.11 -4.41 1.06
C ARG A 118 -1.30 -4.70 0.55
N ASP A 119 -1.75 -5.94 0.68
CA ASP A 119 -3.06 -6.37 0.19
C ASP A 119 -4.20 -5.61 0.90
N ASN A 120 -4.11 -5.42 2.22
CA ASN A 120 -5.16 -4.72 2.97
C ASN A 120 -5.16 -3.22 2.64
N VAL A 121 -3.99 -2.58 2.60
CA VAL A 121 -3.86 -1.14 2.30
C VAL A 121 -4.39 -0.83 0.90
N ILE A 122 -4.01 -1.61 -0.11
CA ILE A 122 -4.53 -1.47 -1.49
C ILE A 122 -6.05 -1.56 -1.48
N LYS A 123 -6.61 -2.65 -0.95
CA LYS A 123 -8.06 -2.87 -0.92
C LYS A 123 -8.82 -1.73 -0.23
N ARG A 124 -8.29 -1.22 0.88
CA ARG A 124 -8.94 -0.16 1.66
C ARG A 124 -8.87 1.19 0.96
N ILE A 125 -7.71 1.57 0.42
CA ILE A 125 -7.57 2.83 -0.29
C ILE A 125 -8.43 2.83 -1.55
N GLU A 126 -8.34 1.81 -2.39
CA GLU A 126 -9.12 1.74 -3.62
C GLU A 126 -10.63 1.71 -3.33
N GLY A 127 -11.05 0.92 -2.34
CA GLY A 127 -12.46 0.79 -1.96
C GLY A 127 -13.09 2.04 -1.33
N ILE A 128 -12.32 2.83 -0.57
CA ILE A 128 -12.84 4.03 0.12
C ILE A 128 -12.69 5.28 -0.74
N THR A 129 -11.53 5.42 -1.40
CA THR A 129 -11.14 6.67 -2.08
C THR A 129 -11.40 6.62 -3.57
N GLY A 130 -11.48 5.43 -4.18
CA GLY A 130 -11.58 5.29 -5.63
C GLY A 130 -10.31 5.69 -6.40
N LEU A 131 -9.20 5.95 -5.70
CA LEU A 131 -7.86 6.09 -6.29
C LEU A 131 -7.32 4.70 -6.64
N SER A 132 -6.48 4.60 -7.67
CA SER A 132 -5.71 3.38 -8.01
C SER A 132 -4.37 3.41 -7.28
N VAL A 133 -4.02 2.34 -6.57
CA VAL A 133 -2.74 2.30 -5.86
C VAL A 133 -1.66 1.75 -6.78
N THR A 134 -0.62 2.55 -7.05
CA THR A 134 0.48 2.17 -7.95
C THR A 134 1.48 1.27 -7.24
N GLU A 135 1.83 1.62 -6.01
CA GLU A 135 2.79 0.88 -5.20
C GLU A 135 2.53 1.04 -3.70
N VAL A 136 2.90 0.00 -2.94
CA VAL A 136 2.93 0.02 -1.48
C VAL A 136 4.26 -0.54 -0.99
N ASN A 137 5.10 0.34 -0.48
CA ASN A 137 6.39 0.02 0.08
C ASN A 137 6.27 -0.15 1.59
N VAL A 138 6.85 -1.24 2.12
CA VAL A 138 6.79 -1.57 3.54
C VAL A 138 8.21 -1.76 4.06
N ALA A 139 8.66 -0.84 4.90
CA ALA A 139 9.91 -0.89 5.63
C ALA A 139 9.66 -1.41 7.05
N ILE A 140 10.38 -2.46 7.45
CA ILE A 140 10.31 -3.01 8.81
C ILE A 140 11.48 -2.43 9.59
N ASN A 141 11.18 -1.59 10.58
CA ASN A 141 12.21 -0.86 11.34
C ASN A 141 12.56 -1.54 12.67
N ASP A 142 11.62 -2.29 13.26
CA ASP A 142 11.81 -2.91 14.57
C ASP A 142 10.94 -4.17 14.76
N LEU A 143 11.29 -4.98 15.76
CA LEU A 143 10.50 -6.13 16.23
C LEU A 143 10.06 -5.91 17.68
N TYR A 144 8.78 -6.10 17.97
CA TYR A 144 8.25 -6.03 19.32
C TYR A 144 8.38 -7.40 20.03
N PHE A 145 9.08 -7.43 21.15
CA PHE A 145 9.19 -8.61 22.00
C PHE A 145 8.25 -8.47 23.21
N PRO A 146 7.32 -9.42 23.42
CA PRO A 146 6.47 -9.40 24.61
C PRO A 146 7.33 -9.65 25.85
N GLY A 147 7.49 -8.63 26.69
CA GLY A 147 8.35 -8.67 27.88
C GLY A 147 9.20 -7.41 28.10
N ASP A 148 9.36 -6.55 27.09
CA ASP A 148 10.09 -5.27 27.18
C ASP A 148 9.20 -4.10 27.68
N GLU A 149 8.07 -4.40 28.32
CA GLU A 149 7.27 -3.39 29.03
C GLU A 149 8.02 -2.98 30.29
N VAL A 150 8.91 -1.98 30.18
CA VAL A 150 9.41 -1.27 31.37
C VAL A 150 8.18 -0.66 32.04
N PRO A 151 7.81 -1.07 33.26
CA PRO A 151 6.67 -0.48 33.93
C PRO A 151 6.91 1.02 34.06
N GLU A 152 5.97 1.83 33.57
CA GLU A 152 5.94 3.26 33.85
C GLU A 152 5.94 3.41 35.37
N GLN A 153 7.10 3.75 35.94
CA GLN A 153 7.21 4.02 37.36
C GLN A 153 6.32 5.24 37.62
N PRO A 154 5.26 5.12 38.46
CA PRO A 154 4.39 6.25 38.72
C PRO A 154 5.24 7.36 39.33
N ALA A 155 5.20 8.53 38.70
CA ALA A 155 5.91 9.71 39.16
C ALA A 155 5.54 9.97 40.63
N ARG A 156 6.52 9.73 41.51
CA ARG A 156 6.40 10.05 42.93
C ARG A 156 6.32 11.56 43.05
N VAL A 157 5.14 12.07 43.39
CA VAL A 157 4.95 13.44 43.83
C VAL A 157 5.38 13.52 45.31
N GLU A 158 6.38 14.36 45.61
CA GLU A 158 6.65 14.89 46.95
C GLU A 158 6.12 16.32 47.04
#